data_AF-E3N8A9-F1
#
_entry.id   AF-E3N8A9-F1
#
_cell.length_a   1.000
_cell.length_b   1.000
_cell.length_c   1.000
_cell.angle_alpha   90.00
_cell.angle_beta   90.00
_cell.angle_gamma   90.00
#
_symmetry.space_group_name_H-M   'P 1'
#
loop_
_entity.id
_entity.type
_entity.pdbx_description
1 polymer ?
#
loop_
_entity_poly.entity_id
_entity_poly.type
_entity_poly.pdbx_seq_one_letter_code
_entity_poly.pdbx_strand_id
1 'polypeptide(L)'
;MYYLVKNFRDKSISLELSMDGEDSSVWVVTPDHHYHGVEVVERKFRNLERVNINGHLVPIHRSRKHNGWETYWDDEVKGIQSVIEYLSDLFGIKKVARVTVTLYSFKLLNVIKERQGNDYELSINYHLSKKQSRFILENYPAKVLNMAGLPPNFPIGKYLQTVDTLFVDSKLSITIDDLLNMNCVEQFLSRLLQHWAIGGFRRLKYLRLNVEYFNLEDVLGELTHTRMTEKRTYKSNTVPPITFNNRLITRNDGVVAFFQYDQQYGRVEFGVWPDSERNVY
;
A
#
# COMPACT_ATOMS: atom_id res chain seq x y z
N MET A 1 27.42 -12.08 3.20
CA MET A 1 27.59 -10.85 4.00
C MET A 1 28.29 -9.72 3.25
N TYR A 2 29.49 -9.95 2.68
CA TYR A 2 30.28 -8.90 2.01
C TYR A 2 29.59 -8.22 0.80
N TYR A 3 28.71 -8.91 0.08
CA TYR A 3 28.03 -8.38 -1.12
C TYR A 3 26.81 -7.48 -0.82
N LEU A 4 25.92 -7.86 0.12
CA LEU A 4 24.78 -7.02 0.54
C LEU A 4 25.26 -5.70 1.18
N VAL A 5 26.29 -5.76 2.02
CA VAL A 5 26.88 -4.56 2.65
C VAL A 5 27.64 -3.68 1.65
N LYS A 6 28.26 -4.25 0.61
CA LYS A 6 28.90 -3.44 -0.44
C LYS A 6 27.88 -2.75 -1.35
N ASN A 7 26.79 -3.43 -1.70
CA ASN A 7 25.76 -2.88 -2.60
C ASN A 7 24.99 -1.71 -1.97
N PHE A 8 24.83 -1.69 -0.64
CA PHE A 8 23.98 -0.74 0.08
C PHE A 8 24.73 0.12 1.10
N ARG A 9 26.03 0.34 0.87
CA ARG A 9 26.88 1.10 1.79
C ARG A 9 26.58 2.60 1.82
N ASP A 10 25.91 3.10 0.78
CA ASP A 10 25.48 4.49 0.72
C ASP A 10 24.20 4.70 1.54
N LYS A 11 24.35 5.35 2.69
CA LYS A 11 23.25 5.67 3.61
C LYS A 11 22.29 6.74 3.08
N SER A 12 22.56 7.33 1.92
CA SER A 12 21.67 8.31 1.28
C SER A 12 20.49 7.65 0.54
N ILE A 13 20.56 6.35 0.27
CA ILE A 13 19.50 5.61 -0.40
C ILE A 13 18.45 5.17 0.63
N SER A 14 17.19 5.56 0.42
CA SER A 14 16.07 5.10 1.25
C SER A 14 15.77 3.64 0.94
N LEU A 15 16.10 2.74 1.87
CA LEU A 15 15.84 1.31 1.74
C LEU A 15 14.58 0.93 2.51
N GLU A 16 13.85 -0.05 1.98
CA GLU A 16 12.69 -0.63 2.63
C GLU A 16 12.88 -2.13 2.83
N LEU A 17 12.27 -2.67 3.89
CA LEU A 17 12.15 -4.11 4.05
C LEU A 17 10.79 -4.58 3.54
N SER A 18 10.78 -5.65 2.77
CA SER A 18 9.56 -6.35 2.37
C SER A 18 9.66 -7.83 2.76
N MET A 19 8.53 -8.43 3.11
CA MET A 19 8.43 -9.86 3.34
C MET A 19 7.58 -10.48 2.23
N ASP A 20 8.08 -11.54 1.63
CA ASP A 20 7.34 -12.36 0.68
C ASP A 20 7.08 -13.75 1.28
N GLY A 21 5.82 -14.04 1.56
CA GLY A 21 5.37 -15.31 2.09
C GLY A 21 5.10 -16.37 1.03
N GLU A 22 5.29 -16.12 -0.26
CA GLU A 22 5.27 -17.19 -1.27
C GLU A 22 6.59 -17.98 -1.22
N ASP A 23 7.70 -17.27 -1.29
CA ASP A 23 9.05 -17.84 -1.21
C ASP A 23 9.59 -17.90 0.23
N SER A 24 8.82 -17.44 1.22
CA SER A 24 9.27 -17.30 2.60
C SER A 24 10.62 -16.58 2.70
N SER A 25 10.61 -15.33 2.26
CA SER A 25 11.83 -14.54 2.09
C SER A 25 11.65 -13.09 2.57
N VAL A 26 12.77 -12.47 2.93
CA VAL A 26 12.83 -11.06 3.37
C VAL A 26 13.76 -10.28 2.47
N TRP A 27 13.23 -9.20 1.90
CA TRP A 27 13.83 -8.47 0.79
C TRP A 27 14.20 -7.08 1.27
N VAL A 28 15.41 -6.65 0.91
CA VAL A 28 15.80 -5.25 0.96
C VAL A 28 15.47 -4.65 -0.40
N VAL A 29 14.61 -3.64 -0.39
CA VAL A 29 14.08 -2.95 -1.56
C VAL A 29 14.71 -1.57 -1.66
N THR A 30 15.09 -1.22 -2.89
CA THR A 30 15.64 0.08 -3.25
C THR A 30 14.58 0.98 -3.91
N PRO A 31 14.79 2.30 -3.97
CA PRO A 31 13.84 3.23 -4.62
C PRO A 31 13.59 2.95 -6.10
N ASP A 32 14.53 2.31 -6.79
CA ASP A 32 14.43 1.91 -8.20
C ASP A 32 13.92 0.46 -8.37
N HIS A 33 13.36 -0.12 -7.31
CA HIS A 33 12.73 -1.45 -7.29
C HIS A 33 13.69 -2.62 -7.59
N HIS A 34 14.98 -2.47 -7.29
CA HIS A 34 15.86 -3.64 -7.15
C HIS A 34 15.69 -4.30 -5.78
N TYR A 35 15.74 -5.62 -5.79
CA TYR A 35 15.50 -6.46 -4.62
C TYR A 35 16.72 -7.33 -4.31
N HIS A 36 17.07 -7.43 -3.04
CA HIS A 36 17.97 -8.47 -2.53
C HIS A 36 17.31 -9.24 -1.41
N GLY A 37 17.02 -10.51 -1.67
CA GLY A 37 16.27 -11.38 -0.78
C GLY A 37 17.16 -12.31 0.06
N VAL A 38 16.69 -12.60 1.26
CA VAL A 38 17.13 -13.76 2.04
C VAL A 38 15.93 -14.69 2.18
N GLU A 39 16.00 -15.84 1.52
CA GLU A 39 15.04 -16.93 1.59
C GLU A 39 15.26 -17.79 2.83
N VAL A 40 14.17 -18.22 3.45
CA VAL A 40 14.13 -19.09 4.62
C VAL A 40 13.55 -20.43 4.20
N VAL A 41 14.43 -21.42 4.15
CA VAL A 41 14.08 -22.77 3.71
C VAL A 41 14.02 -23.70 4.92
N GLU A 42 12.84 -24.28 5.18
CA GLU A 42 12.66 -25.29 6.24
C GLU A 42 13.14 -26.67 5.76
N ARG A 43 14.45 -26.84 5.60
CA ARG A 43 15.09 -28.11 5.19
C ARG A 43 16.44 -28.28 5.85
N LYS A 44 16.83 -29.54 6.06
CA LYS A 44 18.17 -29.89 6.54
C LYS A 44 19.12 -30.03 5.37
N PHE A 45 20.17 -29.21 5.36
CA PHE A 45 21.31 -29.38 4.45
C PHE A 45 22.57 -29.70 5.24
N ARG A 46 23.35 -30.66 4.73
CA ARG A 46 24.68 -30.99 5.25
C ARG A 46 25.73 -30.34 4.33
N ASN A 47 26.85 -29.90 4.91
CA ASN A 47 28.05 -29.41 4.21
C ASN A 47 27.94 -28.03 3.52
N LEU A 48 27.04 -27.16 3.96
CA LEU A 48 27.03 -25.75 3.54
C LEU A 48 27.84 -24.88 4.50
N GLU A 49 28.32 -23.75 3.98
CA GLU A 49 28.86 -22.67 4.81
C GLU A 49 27.79 -22.22 5.83
N ARG A 50 28.21 -21.72 7.00
CA ARG A 50 27.30 -21.22 8.03
C ARG A 50 27.51 -19.74 8.27
N VAL A 51 26.43 -19.04 8.60
CA VAL A 51 26.42 -17.61 8.92
C VAL A 51 25.66 -17.40 10.23
N ASN A 52 26.09 -16.40 11.01
CA ASN A 52 25.34 -15.96 12.17
C ASN A 52 24.27 -14.94 11.74
N ILE A 53 22.99 -15.30 11.94
CA ILE A 53 21.84 -14.44 11.71
C ILE A 53 21.12 -14.27 13.04
N ASN A 54 21.19 -13.07 13.60
CA ASN A 54 20.58 -12.72 14.88
C ASN A 54 20.86 -13.74 16.00
N GLY A 55 22.13 -14.13 16.18
CA GLY A 55 22.56 -15.11 17.19
C GLY A 55 22.44 -16.57 16.76
N HIS A 56 21.82 -16.87 15.62
CA HIS A 56 21.64 -18.24 15.13
C HIS A 56 22.67 -18.60 14.07
N LEU A 57 23.46 -19.66 14.31
CA LEU A 57 24.42 -20.16 13.34
C LEU A 57 23.74 -21.12 12.36
N VAL A 58 23.33 -20.62 11.19
CA VAL A 58 22.52 -21.35 10.20
C VAL A 58 23.30 -21.63 8.91
N PRO A 59 23.04 -22.76 8.23
CA PRO A 59 23.57 -23.00 6.89
C PRO A 59 23.08 -21.95 5.90
N ILE A 60 23.94 -21.58 4.95
CA ILE A 60 23.64 -20.61 3.90
C ILE A 60 24.09 -21.14 2.54
N HIS A 61 23.22 -21.01 1.55
CA HIS A 61 23.55 -21.14 0.14
C HIS A 61 23.50 -19.77 -0.51
N ARG A 62 24.54 -19.42 -1.29
CA ARG A 62 24.62 -18.14 -1.99
C ARG A 62 24.52 -18.41 -3.47
N SER A 63 23.33 -18.18 -4.03
CA SER A 63 23.18 -18.23 -5.47
C SER A 63 23.99 -17.10 -6.10
N ARG A 64 24.84 -17.45 -7.08
CA ARG A 64 25.54 -16.46 -7.91
C ARG A 64 24.70 -15.98 -9.09
N LYS A 65 23.57 -16.66 -9.36
CA LYS A 65 22.69 -16.42 -10.52
C LYS A 65 21.42 -15.65 -10.17
N HIS A 66 20.91 -15.86 -8.96
CA HIS A 66 19.73 -15.17 -8.43
C HIS A 66 20.21 -14.23 -7.32
N ASN A 67 19.73 -12.98 -7.31
CA ASN A 67 20.17 -11.91 -6.41
C ASN A 67 19.71 -12.12 -4.96
N GLY A 68 20.01 -13.28 -4.37
CA GLY A 68 19.53 -13.66 -3.05
C GLY A 68 20.36 -14.72 -2.36
N TRP A 69 20.11 -14.88 -1.06
CA TRP A 69 20.70 -15.90 -0.20
C TRP A 69 19.61 -16.85 0.27
N GLU A 70 19.89 -18.14 0.30
CA GLU A 70 19.03 -19.11 0.97
C GLU A 70 19.64 -19.47 2.32
N THR A 71 18.82 -19.46 3.35
CA THR A 71 19.20 -19.84 4.71
C THR A 71 18.32 -20.96 5.19
N TYR A 72 18.92 -21.93 5.89
CA TYR A 72 18.25 -23.17 6.22
C TYR A 72 17.91 -23.23 7.71
N TRP A 73 16.63 -23.44 8.02
CA TRP A 73 16.10 -23.35 9.37
C TRP A 73 15.28 -24.59 9.74
N ASP A 74 15.24 -24.93 11.03
CA ASP A 74 14.36 -25.99 11.54
C ASP A 74 12.90 -25.51 11.72
N ASP A 75 12.69 -24.20 11.77
CA ASP A 75 11.38 -23.55 11.93
C ASP A 75 11.36 -22.29 11.05
N GLU A 76 10.48 -22.28 10.06
CA GLU A 76 10.33 -21.19 9.11
C GLU A 76 9.99 -19.84 9.78
N VAL A 77 9.10 -19.83 10.77
CA VAL A 77 8.64 -18.59 11.41
C VAL A 77 9.79 -17.96 12.19
N LYS A 78 10.55 -18.78 12.93
CA LYS A 78 11.77 -18.32 13.62
C LYS A 78 12.84 -17.85 12.66
N GLY A 79 12.98 -18.52 11.51
CA GLY A 79 13.90 -18.12 10.46
C GLY A 79 13.57 -16.74 9.91
N ILE A 80 12.31 -16.51 9.51
CA ILE A 80 11.82 -15.21 9.01
C ILE A 80 12.03 -14.13 10.05
N GLN A 81 11.63 -14.35 11.29
CA GLN A 81 11.82 -13.39 12.38
C GLN A 81 13.30 -13.03 12.54
N SER A 82 14.18 -14.02 12.58
CA SER A 82 15.63 -13.79 12.74
C SER A 82 16.24 -13.03 11.57
N VAL A 83 15.79 -13.30 10.34
CA VAL A 83 16.23 -12.58 9.13
C VAL A 83 15.74 -11.14 9.14
N ILE A 84 14.47 -10.89 9.52
CA ILE A 84 13.93 -9.53 9.66
C ILE A 84 14.77 -8.72 10.65
N GLU A 85 15.05 -9.25 11.84
CA GLU A 85 15.87 -8.54 12.84
C GLU A 85 17.28 -8.28 12.32
N TYR A 86 17.91 -9.29 11.73
CA TYR A 86 19.26 -9.16 11.19
C TYR A 86 19.36 -8.08 10.11
N LEU A 87 18.44 -8.04 9.14
CA LEU A 87 18.44 -7.03 8.09
C LEU A 87 18.05 -5.65 8.63
N SER A 88 17.12 -5.60 9.60
CA SER A 88 16.73 -4.37 10.29
C SER A 88 17.93 -3.71 10.97
N ASP A 89 18.71 -4.48 11.73
CA ASP A 89 19.92 -4.01 12.40
C ASP A 89 21.02 -3.64 11.41
N LEU A 90 21.19 -4.43 10.36
CA LEU A 90 22.23 -4.22 9.35
C LEU A 90 22.03 -2.90 8.58
N PHE A 91 20.78 -2.54 8.28
CA PHE A 91 20.43 -1.37 7.47
C PHE A 91 19.80 -0.22 8.28
N GLY A 92 19.56 -0.40 9.57
CA GLY A 92 18.88 0.60 10.41
C GLY A 92 17.40 0.79 10.07
N ILE A 93 16.77 -0.20 9.44
CA ILE A 93 15.36 -0.15 9.03
C ILE A 93 14.50 -0.69 10.16
N LYS A 94 13.52 0.09 10.63
CA LYS A 94 12.72 -0.28 11.80
C LYS A 94 11.50 -1.16 11.49
N LYS A 95 10.96 -1.06 10.28
CA LYS A 95 9.65 -1.62 9.91
C LYS A 95 9.75 -2.35 8.58
N VAL A 96 8.97 -3.41 8.45
CA VAL A 96 8.69 -4.07 7.18
C VAL A 96 7.57 -3.28 6.51
N ALA A 97 7.88 -2.63 5.39
CA ALA A 97 6.94 -1.75 4.69
C ALA A 97 5.82 -2.54 4.01
N ARG A 98 6.17 -3.64 3.32
CA ARG A 98 5.24 -4.46 2.54
C ARG A 98 5.34 -5.93 2.88
N VAL A 99 4.19 -6.57 3.00
CA VAL A 99 4.04 -7.98 3.35
C VAL A 99 3.13 -8.63 2.32
N THR A 100 3.69 -9.53 1.52
CA THR A 100 2.94 -10.46 0.67
C THR A 100 2.81 -11.77 1.42
N VAL A 101 1.62 -12.37 1.43
CA VAL A 101 1.38 -13.64 2.12
C VAL A 101 0.48 -14.51 1.28
N THR A 102 0.62 -15.83 1.43
CA THR A 102 -0.21 -16.88 0.85
C THR A 102 -1.12 -17.52 1.90
N LEU A 103 -2.06 -18.38 1.48
CA LEU A 103 -2.87 -19.18 2.41
C LEU A 103 -2.00 -19.99 3.40
N TYR A 104 -0.80 -20.36 2.97
CA TYR A 104 0.12 -21.20 3.74
C TYR A 104 1.05 -20.37 4.65
N SER A 105 1.24 -19.08 4.35
CA SER A 105 2.18 -18.22 5.06
C SER A 105 1.53 -17.11 5.88
N PHE A 106 0.20 -17.10 6.04
CA PHE A 106 -0.47 -16.16 6.95
C PHE A 106 0.01 -16.21 8.39
N LYS A 107 0.58 -17.34 8.85
CA LYS A 107 1.21 -17.43 10.17
C LYS A 107 2.33 -16.40 10.35
N LEU A 108 2.99 -15.97 9.26
CA LEU A 108 4.03 -14.93 9.26
C LEU A 108 3.46 -13.54 9.59
N LEU A 109 2.16 -13.31 9.41
CA LEU A 109 1.53 -12.04 9.83
C LEU A 109 1.58 -11.84 11.34
N ASN A 110 1.67 -12.91 12.15
CA ASN A 110 1.87 -12.77 13.59
C ASN A 110 3.20 -12.07 13.91
N VAL A 111 4.27 -12.43 13.18
CA VAL A 111 5.60 -11.83 13.34
C VAL A 111 5.54 -10.32 13.08
N ILE A 112 4.86 -9.91 12.02
CA ILE A 112 4.71 -8.50 11.66
C ILE A 112 3.82 -7.77 12.67
N LYS A 113 2.68 -8.36 13.02
CA LYS A 113 1.72 -7.78 13.98
C LYS A 113 2.37 -7.53 15.35
N GLU A 114 3.14 -8.48 15.86
CA GLU A 114 3.87 -8.35 17.12
C GLU A 114 4.97 -7.28 17.04
N ARG A 115 5.66 -7.17 15.90
CA ARG A 115 6.75 -6.21 15.69
C ARG A 115 6.28 -4.76 15.55
N GLN A 116 5.25 -4.51 14.74
CA GLN A 116 4.91 -3.15 14.30
C GLN A 116 3.41 -2.85 14.24
N GLY A 117 2.56 -3.71 14.81
CA GLY A 117 1.12 -3.50 14.83
C GLY A 117 0.53 -3.56 13.42
N ASN A 118 -0.22 -2.53 13.02
CA ASN A 118 -0.89 -2.44 11.70
C ASN A 118 -0.12 -1.59 10.67
N ASP A 119 1.08 -1.12 11.00
CA ASP A 119 1.81 -0.15 10.18
C ASP A 119 2.59 -0.80 9.04
N TYR A 120 1.89 -1.43 8.11
CA TYR A 120 2.43 -2.09 6.92
C TYR A 120 1.41 -2.14 5.79
N GLU A 121 1.88 -2.41 4.57
CA GLU A 121 1.07 -2.81 3.42
C GLU A 121 0.91 -4.33 3.39
N LEU A 122 -0.33 -4.80 3.33
CA LEU A 122 -0.66 -6.21 3.15
C LEU A 122 -1.08 -6.46 1.70
N SER A 123 -0.34 -7.33 1.00
CA SER A 123 -0.64 -7.76 -0.36
C SER A 123 -1.09 -9.22 -0.41
N ILE A 124 -2.22 -9.47 -1.09
CA ILE A 124 -2.80 -10.80 -1.29
C ILE A 124 -3.24 -10.94 -2.75
N ASN A 125 -2.52 -11.79 -3.49
CA ASN A 125 -2.63 -11.91 -4.96
C ASN A 125 -3.38 -13.17 -5.45
N TYR A 126 -4.11 -13.87 -4.57
CA TYR A 126 -4.87 -15.07 -4.91
C TYR A 126 -6.27 -15.04 -4.32
N HIS A 127 -7.18 -15.76 -4.95
CA HIS A 127 -8.57 -15.81 -4.53
C HIS A 127 -8.76 -16.37 -3.12
N LEU A 128 -9.38 -15.57 -2.27
CA LEU A 128 -9.79 -15.92 -0.93
C LEU A 128 -11.27 -16.31 -0.93
N SER A 129 -11.63 -17.25 -0.06
CA SER A 129 -13.02 -17.42 0.35
C SER A 129 -13.46 -16.25 1.24
N LYS A 130 -14.79 -16.07 1.35
CA LYS A 130 -15.38 -15.09 2.28
C LYS A 130 -14.94 -15.32 3.73
N LYS A 131 -14.79 -16.58 4.15
CA LYS A 131 -14.33 -16.93 5.50
C LYS A 131 -12.87 -16.53 5.72
N GLN A 132 -11.99 -16.80 4.77
CA GLN A 132 -10.57 -16.42 4.84
C GLN A 132 -10.41 -14.90 4.83
N SER A 133 -11.11 -14.21 3.93
CA SER A 133 -11.09 -12.74 3.85
C SER A 133 -11.46 -12.08 5.18
N ARG A 134 -12.55 -12.55 5.81
CA ARG A 134 -12.96 -12.06 7.15
C ARG A 134 -11.90 -12.35 8.20
N PHE A 135 -11.40 -13.57 8.25
CA PHE A 135 -10.39 -13.97 9.22
C PHE A 135 -9.15 -13.07 9.16
N ILE A 136 -8.65 -12.79 7.95
CA ILE A 136 -7.46 -11.95 7.77
C ILE A 136 -7.73 -10.52 8.22
N LEU A 137 -8.80 -9.91 7.71
CA LEU A 137 -9.13 -8.51 8.01
C LEU A 137 -9.48 -8.28 9.49
N GLU A 138 -10.00 -9.28 10.19
CA GLU A 138 -10.31 -9.20 11.63
C GLU A 138 -9.07 -9.37 12.51
N ASN A 139 -8.09 -10.20 12.10
CA ASN A 139 -6.96 -10.57 12.94
C ASN A 139 -5.68 -9.80 12.62
N TYR A 140 -5.54 -9.31 11.39
CA TYR A 140 -4.33 -8.67 10.87
C TYR A 140 -4.69 -7.36 10.16
N PRO A 141 -5.14 -6.34 10.91
CA PRO A 141 -5.37 -5.03 10.31
C PRO A 141 -4.05 -4.48 9.76
N ALA A 142 -4.12 -3.88 8.59
CA ALA A 142 -3.01 -3.22 7.91
C ALA A 142 -3.48 -1.85 7.43
N LYS A 143 -2.58 -0.87 7.42
CA LYS A 143 -2.89 0.49 6.94
C LYS A 143 -3.13 0.53 5.44
N VAL A 144 -2.36 -0.25 4.68
CA VAL A 144 -2.55 -0.37 3.24
C VAL A 144 -2.96 -1.79 2.92
N LEU A 145 -4.05 -1.94 2.19
CA LEU A 145 -4.54 -3.23 1.72
C LEU A 145 -4.45 -3.28 0.21
N ASN A 146 -3.74 -4.27 -0.31
CA ASN A 146 -3.65 -4.57 -1.74
C ASN A 146 -4.17 -6.00 -1.97
N MET A 147 -5.45 -6.13 -2.30
CA MET A 147 -6.14 -7.41 -2.34
C MET A 147 -6.77 -7.65 -3.71
N ALA A 148 -6.02 -8.30 -4.61
CA ALA A 148 -6.59 -8.86 -5.84
C ALA A 148 -7.52 -10.07 -5.56
N GLY A 149 -7.37 -10.66 -4.37
CA GLY A 149 -8.00 -11.91 -3.97
C GLY A 149 -9.42 -11.86 -3.41
N LEU A 150 -10.05 -10.70 -3.24
CA LEU A 150 -11.33 -10.65 -2.52
C LEU A 150 -12.49 -11.30 -3.31
N PRO A 151 -13.43 -11.99 -2.62
CA PRO A 151 -14.63 -12.51 -3.26
C PRO A 151 -15.47 -11.39 -3.87
N PRO A 152 -16.17 -11.63 -4.99
CA PRO A 152 -17.14 -10.69 -5.52
C PRO A 152 -18.20 -10.28 -4.49
N ASN A 153 -18.52 -9.00 -4.46
CA ASN A 153 -19.47 -8.37 -3.54
C ASN A 153 -19.13 -8.63 -2.06
N PHE A 154 -17.84 -8.72 -1.71
CA PHE A 154 -17.44 -8.86 -0.31
C PHE A 154 -17.78 -7.59 0.49
N PRO A 155 -18.45 -7.73 1.66
CA PRO A 155 -18.83 -6.58 2.49
C PRO A 155 -17.61 -6.08 3.27
N ILE A 156 -16.82 -5.20 2.65
CA ILE A 156 -15.56 -4.74 3.25
C ILE A 156 -15.76 -3.59 4.25
N GLY A 157 -16.92 -2.91 4.22
CA GLY A 157 -17.20 -1.65 4.92
C GLY A 157 -16.67 -1.52 6.35
N LYS A 158 -17.02 -2.49 7.21
CA LYS A 158 -16.60 -2.50 8.63
C LYS A 158 -15.09 -2.55 8.87
N TYR A 159 -14.29 -2.93 7.87
CA TYR A 159 -12.83 -3.05 7.97
C TYR A 159 -12.09 -1.78 7.57
N LEU A 160 -12.79 -0.82 6.98
CA LEU A 160 -12.16 0.30 6.29
C LEU A 160 -11.88 1.50 7.19
N GLN A 161 -12.36 1.46 8.43
CA GLN A 161 -12.07 2.46 9.45
C GLN A 161 -10.60 2.47 9.87
N THR A 162 -9.91 1.33 9.73
CA THR A 162 -8.49 1.15 10.13
C THR A 162 -7.51 1.15 8.96
N VAL A 163 -8.02 1.37 7.74
CA VAL A 163 -7.29 1.26 6.47
C VAL A 163 -7.14 2.65 5.86
N ASP A 164 -5.91 3.09 5.69
CA ASP A 164 -5.55 4.36 5.07
C ASP A 164 -5.60 4.27 3.53
N THR A 165 -5.30 3.12 2.95
CA THR A 165 -5.29 2.91 1.50
C THR A 165 -5.75 1.51 1.11
N LEU A 166 -6.56 1.41 0.05
CA LEU A 166 -7.19 0.18 -0.43
C LEU A 166 -7.01 0.08 -1.95
N PHE A 167 -6.36 -0.98 -2.39
CA PHE A 167 -6.26 -1.41 -3.78
C PHE A 167 -6.95 -2.77 -3.90
N VAL A 168 -7.97 -2.88 -4.77
CA VAL A 168 -8.72 -4.12 -4.94
C VAL A 168 -9.15 -4.29 -6.40
N ASP A 169 -8.84 -5.44 -6.99
CA ASP A 169 -9.19 -5.78 -8.37
C ASP A 169 -10.58 -6.47 -8.49
N SER A 170 -11.36 -6.50 -7.41
CA SER A 170 -12.67 -7.16 -7.34
C SER A 170 -13.80 -6.18 -7.04
N LYS A 171 -15.01 -6.49 -7.52
CA LYS A 171 -16.21 -5.72 -7.18
C LYS A 171 -16.54 -5.90 -5.69
N LEU A 172 -16.63 -4.80 -4.93
CA LEU A 172 -16.90 -4.81 -3.50
C LEU A 172 -18.38 -4.53 -3.19
N SER A 173 -18.85 -5.00 -2.04
CA SER A 173 -20.13 -4.59 -1.47
C SER A 173 -19.86 -3.53 -0.40
N ILE A 174 -20.18 -2.29 -0.71
CA ILE A 174 -19.91 -1.11 0.14
C ILE A 174 -21.17 -0.26 0.18
N THR A 175 -21.62 0.12 1.37
CA THR A 175 -22.72 1.08 1.54
C THR A 175 -22.20 2.52 1.58
N ILE A 176 -23.09 3.50 1.42
CA ILE A 176 -22.72 4.92 1.58
C ILE A 176 -22.22 5.19 3.00
N ASP A 177 -22.86 4.61 4.03
CA ASP A 177 -22.42 4.77 5.41
C ASP A 177 -21.04 4.15 5.67
N ASP A 178 -20.75 3.02 5.02
CA ASP A 178 -19.41 2.45 5.08
C ASP A 178 -18.39 3.46 4.54
N LEU A 179 -18.63 4.06 3.35
CA LEU A 179 -17.79 5.10 2.73
C LEU A 179 -17.63 6.35 3.59
N LEU A 180 -18.71 6.81 4.23
CA LEU A 180 -18.70 7.96 5.13
C LEU A 180 -17.77 7.73 6.35
N ASN A 181 -17.53 6.46 6.69
CA ASN A 181 -16.66 6.03 7.79
C ASN A 181 -15.29 5.49 7.32
N MET A 182 -15.01 5.46 6.01
CA MET A 182 -13.70 5.03 5.48
C MET A 182 -12.68 6.18 5.54
N ASN A 183 -11.40 5.83 5.66
CA ASN A 183 -10.30 6.74 5.35
C ASN A 183 -9.83 6.64 3.88
N CYS A 184 -10.44 5.78 3.07
CA CYS A 184 -9.99 5.45 1.70
C CYS A 184 -11.13 5.60 0.65
N VAL A 185 -10.82 5.91 -0.61
CA VAL A 185 -11.81 6.22 -1.67
C VAL A 185 -11.49 5.49 -2.98
N GLU A 186 -12.42 4.72 -3.54
CA GLU A 186 -12.55 4.48 -4.99
C GLU A 186 -13.93 3.87 -5.36
N GLN A 187 -14.44 4.18 -6.56
CA GLN A 187 -15.72 3.73 -7.17
C GLN A 187 -17.05 4.38 -6.73
N PHE A 188 -17.02 5.65 -6.32
CA PHE A 188 -18.24 6.40 -5.92
C PHE A 188 -18.24 7.87 -6.37
N LEU A 189 -17.49 8.19 -7.42
CA LEU A 189 -17.05 9.55 -7.69
C LEU A 189 -18.18 10.59 -7.84
N SER A 190 -19.27 10.30 -8.55
CA SER A 190 -20.40 11.24 -8.69
C SER A 190 -21.07 11.53 -7.34
N ARG A 191 -21.45 10.49 -6.59
CA ARG A 191 -22.06 10.62 -5.27
C ARG A 191 -21.12 11.23 -4.23
N LEU A 192 -19.83 10.92 -4.33
CA LEU A 192 -18.81 11.49 -3.46
C LEU A 192 -18.69 13.00 -3.69
N LEU A 193 -18.65 13.43 -4.95
CA LEU A 193 -18.57 14.86 -5.29
C LEU A 193 -19.87 15.60 -4.94
N GLN A 194 -21.03 14.98 -5.10
CA GLN A 194 -22.32 15.55 -4.67
C GLN A 194 -22.36 15.75 -3.15
N HIS A 195 -21.96 14.72 -2.40
CA HIS A 195 -21.92 14.80 -0.95
C HIS A 195 -20.87 15.80 -0.46
N TRP A 196 -19.71 15.88 -1.13
CA TRP A 196 -18.74 16.94 -0.87
C TRP A 196 -19.36 18.32 -1.16
N ALA A 197 -20.03 18.51 -2.30
CA ALA A 197 -20.62 19.78 -2.70
C ALA A 197 -21.68 20.32 -1.72
N ILE A 198 -22.38 19.45 -0.98
CA ILE A 198 -23.34 19.87 0.06
C ILE A 198 -22.72 20.07 1.45
N GLY A 199 -21.39 20.05 1.57
CA GLY A 199 -20.68 20.32 2.84
C GLY A 199 -20.20 19.07 3.58
N GLY A 200 -20.37 17.88 2.99
CA GLY A 200 -19.79 16.62 3.45
C GLY A 200 -18.29 16.52 3.16
N PHE A 201 -17.63 15.47 3.67
CA PHE A 201 -16.20 15.21 3.42
C PHE A 201 -15.27 16.41 3.70
N ARG A 202 -15.51 17.16 4.79
CA ARG A 202 -14.72 18.37 5.12
C ARG A 202 -13.22 18.13 5.29
N ARG A 203 -12.82 16.90 5.57
CA ARG A 203 -11.42 16.47 5.73
C ARG A 203 -10.78 16.02 4.42
N LEU A 204 -11.57 15.81 3.36
CA LEU A 204 -11.05 15.43 2.05
C LEU A 204 -10.32 16.64 1.45
N LYS A 205 -9.04 16.45 1.15
CA LYS A 205 -8.16 17.47 0.58
C LYS A 205 -7.78 17.13 -0.85
N TYR A 206 -7.38 15.88 -1.07
CA TYR A 206 -6.97 15.40 -2.37
C TYR A 206 -7.51 13.99 -2.62
N LEU A 207 -7.88 13.71 -3.87
CA LEU A 207 -8.38 12.42 -4.34
C LEU A 207 -7.81 12.14 -5.74
N ARG A 208 -7.28 10.93 -5.94
CA ARG A 208 -6.83 10.42 -7.24
C ARG A 208 -7.40 9.03 -7.45
N LEU A 209 -8.05 8.81 -8.58
CA LEU A 209 -8.67 7.53 -8.93
C LEU A 209 -8.28 7.09 -10.34
N ASN A 210 -8.10 5.79 -10.55
CA ASN A 210 -8.07 5.20 -11.90
C ASN A 210 -9.47 4.68 -12.24
N VAL A 211 -9.97 5.05 -13.42
CA VAL A 211 -11.33 4.82 -13.88
C VAL A 211 -11.32 4.29 -15.31
N GLU A 212 -12.11 3.25 -15.56
CA GLU A 212 -12.41 2.77 -16.91
C GLU A 212 -13.80 3.26 -17.32
N TYR A 213 -13.96 3.66 -18.59
CA TYR A 213 -15.23 4.15 -19.15
C TYR A 213 -15.83 5.35 -18.40
N PHE A 214 -15.00 6.36 -18.08
CA PHE A 214 -15.43 7.56 -17.35
C PHE A 214 -15.96 8.65 -18.27
N ASN A 215 -17.20 9.11 -18.00
CA ASN A 215 -17.78 10.29 -18.60
C ASN A 215 -17.77 11.45 -17.60
N LEU A 216 -17.03 12.51 -17.94
CA LEU A 216 -16.89 13.71 -17.12
C LEU A 216 -18.22 14.41 -16.86
N GLU A 217 -19.06 14.52 -17.89
CA GLU A 217 -20.31 15.29 -17.81
C GLU A 217 -21.36 14.57 -16.97
N ASP A 218 -21.40 13.24 -17.02
CA ASP A 218 -22.29 12.42 -16.17
C ASP A 218 -21.97 12.59 -14.69
N VAL A 219 -20.70 12.85 -14.35
CA VAL A 219 -20.22 13.01 -12.97
C VAL A 219 -20.43 14.44 -12.46
N LEU A 220 -20.30 15.44 -13.33
CA LEU A 220 -20.38 16.85 -12.95
C LEU A 220 -21.76 17.48 -13.15
N GLY A 221 -22.66 16.84 -13.89
CA GLY A 221 -23.94 17.43 -14.30
C GLY A 221 -24.82 17.93 -13.15
N GLU A 222 -24.72 17.31 -11.97
CA GLU A 222 -25.48 17.70 -10.77
C GLU A 222 -24.69 18.63 -9.81
N LEU A 223 -23.49 19.05 -10.19
CA LEU A 223 -22.61 19.88 -9.36
C LEU A 223 -22.51 21.30 -9.88
N THR A 224 -22.39 22.26 -8.96
CA THR A 224 -22.01 23.63 -9.30
C THR A 224 -20.54 23.64 -9.71
N HIS A 225 -20.28 23.71 -11.02
CA HIS A 225 -18.93 23.69 -11.56
C HIS A 225 -18.74 24.69 -12.71
N THR A 226 -17.49 25.12 -12.90
CA THR A 226 -17.09 26.03 -13.97
C THR A 226 -15.80 25.53 -14.63
N ARG A 227 -15.51 26.02 -15.84
CA ARG A 227 -14.24 25.73 -16.51
C ARG A 227 -13.15 26.64 -15.94
N MET A 228 -11.98 26.08 -15.66
CA MET A 228 -10.84 26.86 -15.20
C MET A 228 -10.31 27.76 -16.33
N THR A 229 -10.01 29.01 -16.01
CA THR A 229 -9.38 29.98 -16.92
C THR A 229 -7.85 29.98 -16.80
N GLU A 230 -7.33 29.54 -15.66
CA GLU A 230 -5.91 29.51 -15.34
C GLU A 230 -5.51 28.14 -14.81
N LYS A 231 -4.24 27.76 -15.04
CA LYS A 231 -3.69 26.53 -14.47
C LYS A 231 -3.29 26.76 -13.02
N ARG A 232 -3.63 25.82 -12.13
CA ARG A 232 -3.20 25.87 -10.72
C ARG A 232 -2.46 24.61 -10.34
N THR A 233 -1.31 24.75 -9.68
CA THR A 233 -0.53 23.62 -9.19
C THR A 233 -0.85 23.38 -7.72
N TYR A 234 -1.51 22.26 -7.44
CA TYR A 234 -1.72 21.72 -6.11
C TYR A 234 -0.41 21.17 -5.55
N LYS A 235 -0.04 21.62 -4.35
CA LYS A 235 1.17 21.17 -3.65
C LYS A 235 0.78 20.44 -2.37
N SER A 236 1.36 19.27 -2.13
CA SER A 236 1.24 18.52 -0.89
C SER A 236 2.59 17.91 -0.51
N ASN A 237 2.77 17.58 0.77
CA ASN A 237 3.93 16.82 1.24
C ASN A 237 3.81 15.32 0.95
N THR A 238 2.60 14.83 0.65
CA THR A 238 2.29 13.40 0.47
C THR A 238 2.09 13.00 -0.99
N VAL A 239 1.85 13.96 -1.89
CA VAL A 239 1.68 13.68 -3.33
C VAL A 239 2.55 14.63 -4.15
N PRO A 240 3.11 14.17 -5.29
CA PRO A 240 3.82 15.04 -6.22
C PRO A 240 2.97 16.26 -6.62
N PRO A 241 3.58 17.40 -7.00
CA PRO A 241 2.85 18.56 -7.47
C PRO A 241 2.00 18.22 -8.70
N ILE A 242 0.73 18.63 -8.68
CA ILE A 242 -0.23 18.32 -9.75
C ILE A 242 -0.81 19.61 -10.27
N THR A 243 -0.80 19.78 -11.59
CA THR A 243 -1.35 20.96 -12.23
C THR A 243 -2.75 20.66 -12.76
N PHE A 244 -3.73 21.39 -12.24
CA PHE A 244 -5.12 21.36 -12.65
C PHE A 244 -5.39 22.44 -13.69
N ASN A 245 -6.16 22.09 -14.73
CA ASN A 245 -6.50 23.01 -15.82
C ASN A 245 -7.91 22.80 -16.40
N ASN A 246 -8.77 22.01 -15.76
CA ASN A 246 -10.01 21.55 -16.36
C ASN A 246 -11.26 22.18 -15.70
N ARG A 247 -11.69 21.66 -14.54
CA ARG A 247 -12.92 22.09 -13.87
C ARG A 247 -12.65 22.61 -12.46
N LEU A 248 -13.44 23.58 -12.04
CA LEU A 248 -13.55 24.04 -10.66
C LEU A 248 -14.96 23.72 -10.15
N ILE A 249 -15.05 22.95 -9.08
CA ILE A 249 -16.29 22.59 -8.39
C ILE A 249 -16.43 23.47 -7.15
N THR A 250 -17.61 24.03 -6.93
CA THR A 250 -17.90 24.89 -5.78
C THR A 250 -18.81 24.17 -4.80
N ARG A 251 -18.39 24.12 -3.54
CA ARG A 251 -19.17 23.62 -2.41
C ARG A 251 -20.14 24.70 -1.92
N ASN A 252 -21.24 24.30 -1.30
CA ASN A 252 -22.28 25.21 -0.81
C ASN A 252 -21.80 26.26 0.20
N ASP A 253 -20.67 26.03 0.87
CA ASP A 253 -20.04 26.97 1.81
C ASP A 253 -18.99 27.88 1.15
N GLY A 254 -18.86 27.86 -0.18
CA GLY A 254 -17.93 28.68 -0.95
C GLY A 254 -16.52 28.07 -1.09
N VAL A 255 -16.23 26.94 -0.45
CA VAL A 255 -14.97 26.21 -0.68
C VAL A 255 -14.96 25.64 -2.09
N VAL A 256 -13.81 25.70 -2.76
CA VAL A 256 -13.68 25.23 -4.14
C VAL A 256 -12.75 24.03 -4.21
N ALA A 257 -12.91 23.21 -5.24
CA ALA A 257 -12.00 22.14 -5.57
C ALA A 257 -11.73 22.11 -7.07
N PHE A 258 -10.48 21.85 -7.43
CA PHE A 258 -10.10 21.61 -8.81
C PHE A 258 -10.30 20.15 -9.15
N PHE A 259 -10.78 19.89 -10.34
CA PHE A 259 -11.12 18.57 -10.82
C PHE A 259 -10.60 18.39 -12.25
N GLN A 260 -9.95 17.26 -12.52
CA GLN A 260 -9.51 16.91 -13.87
C GLN A 260 -9.61 15.42 -14.14
N TYR A 261 -9.78 15.10 -15.42
CA TYR A 261 -9.75 13.75 -15.94
C TYR A 261 -8.71 13.67 -17.06
N ASP A 262 -7.73 12.82 -16.87
CA ASP A 262 -6.73 12.45 -17.86
C ASP A 262 -7.21 11.21 -18.60
N GLN A 263 -7.68 11.41 -19.84
CA GLN A 263 -8.16 10.35 -20.71
C GLN A 263 -7.08 9.34 -21.11
N GLN A 264 -5.82 9.77 -21.21
CA GLN A 264 -4.73 8.90 -21.67
C GLN A 264 -4.44 7.79 -20.66
N TYR A 265 -4.56 8.11 -19.38
CA TYR A 265 -4.28 7.17 -18.28
C TYR A 265 -5.53 6.72 -17.53
N GLY A 266 -6.73 7.13 -17.98
CA GLY A 266 -7.98 6.85 -17.29
C GLY A 266 -7.96 7.36 -15.85
N ARG A 267 -7.41 8.55 -15.59
CA ARG A 267 -7.15 9.03 -14.23
C ARG A 267 -8.00 10.25 -13.89
N VAL A 268 -8.75 10.18 -12.80
CA VAL A 268 -9.42 11.35 -12.20
C VAL A 268 -8.59 11.89 -11.06
N GLU A 269 -8.49 13.22 -10.97
CA GLU A 269 -7.87 13.91 -9.86
C GLU A 269 -8.77 15.03 -9.36
N PHE A 270 -8.76 15.23 -8.04
CA PHE A 270 -9.53 16.24 -7.33
C PHE A 270 -8.67 16.82 -6.20
N GLY A 271 -8.65 18.14 -6.05
CA GLY A 271 -7.91 18.84 -5.00
C GLY A 271 -8.67 20.04 -4.48
N VAL A 272 -8.90 20.12 -3.17
CA VAL A 272 -9.61 21.24 -2.52
C VAL A 272 -8.69 22.46 -2.46
N TRP A 273 -9.26 23.65 -2.41
CA TRP A 273 -8.48 24.89 -2.34
C TRP A 273 -9.12 25.93 -1.42
N PRO A 274 -8.32 26.61 -0.58
CA PRO A 274 -6.96 26.30 -0.15
C PRO A 274 -7.00 25.27 0.99
N ASP A 275 -6.20 24.22 0.92
CA ASP A 275 -6.30 23.10 1.87
C ASP A 275 -4.95 22.54 2.35
N SER A 276 -3.85 22.99 1.74
CA SER A 276 -2.47 22.65 2.12
C SER A 276 -1.71 23.92 2.49
N GLU A 277 -0.70 23.79 3.37
CA GLU A 277 0.10 24.91 3.91
C GLU A 277 0.74 25.82 2.85
N ARG A 278 0.76 25.41 1.58
CA ARG A 278 1.34 26.15 0.45
C ARG A 278 0.35 26.55 -0.63
N ASN A 279 -0.92 26.16 -0.49
CA ASN A 279 -2.01 26.51 -1.40
C ASN A 279 -2.68 27.78 -0.86
N VAL A 280 -2.57 28.90 -1.56
CA VAL A 280 -3.19 30.20 -1.19
C VAL A 280 -4.15 30.66 -2.28
N TYR A 281 -5.22 31.37 -1.92
CA TYR A 281 -6.20 31.90 -2.89
C TYR A 281 -5.53 32.75 -3.98
#